data_AF-A0A494Z8T3-F1
#
_entry.id   AF-A0A494Z8T3-F1
#
_cell.length_a   1.000
_cell.length_b   1.000
_cell.length_c   1.000
_cell.angle_alpha   90.00
_cell.angle_beta   90.00
_cell.angle_gamma   90.00
#
_symmetry.space_group_name_H-M   'P 1'
#
loop_
_entity.id
_entity.type
_entity.pdbx_description
1 polymer ?
#
loop_
_entity_poly.entity_id
_entity_poly.type
_entity_poly.pdbx_seq_one_letter_code
_entity_poly.pdbx_strand_id
1 'polypeptide(L)'
;MLKKTFLISTCIALFLLLAGFIMTDFDLIGKILLGIGIVSIVISALFSGVFLSGPEIRANYHTETKDDRHKRVTIMTLTGVFAVPQLGAALLLFIM
;
A
#
# COMPACT_ATOMS: atom_id res chain seq x y z
N MET A 1 -14.19 3.01 5.45
CA MET A 1 -13.09 2.03 5.56
C MET A 1 -11.71 2.68 5.48
N LEU A 2 -11.46 3.59 4.53
CA LEU A 2 -10.14 4.20 4.31
C LEU A 2 -9.44 4.75 5.57
N LYS A 3 -10.12 5.58 6.37
CA LYS A 3 -9.56 6.12 7.63
C LYS A 3 -9.15 5.01 8.62
N LYS A 4 -9.95 3.94 8.70
CA LYS A 4 -9.65 2.78 9.57
C LYS A 4 -8.42 2.04 9.05
N THR A 5 -8.33 1.81 7.73
CA THR A 5 -7.17 1.16 7.10
C THR A 5 -5.90 1.97 7.32
N PHE A 6 -5.93 3.29 7.11
CA PHE A 6 -4.79 4.16 7.37
C PHE A 6 -4.33 4.07 8.83
N LEU A 7 -5.27 4.14 9.78
CA LEU A 7 -4.95 4.05 11.21
C LEU A 7 -4.33 2.68 11.56
N ILE A 8 -4.89 1.59 11.04
CA ILE A 8 -4.35 0.24 11.25
C ILE A 8 -2.94 0.11 10.67
N SER A 9 -2.71 0.57 9.43
CA SER A 9 -1.37 0.55 8.82
C SER A 9 -0.36 1.36 9.64
N THR A 10 -0.75 2.54 10.12
CA THR A 10 0.11 3.36 10.98
C THR A 10 0.44 2.66 12.29
N CYS A 11 -0.53 2.02 12.94
CA CYS A 11 -0.26 1.23 14.15
C CYS A 11 0.72 0.07 13.88
N ILE A 12 0.57 -0.64 12.76
CA ILE A 12 1.49 -1.72 12.36
C ILE A 12 2.90 -1.16 12.10
N ALA A 13 3.00 -0.06 11.36
CA ALA A 13 4.27 0.58 11.05
C ALA A 13 4.99 1.07 12.31
N LEU A 14 4.26 1.69 13.25
CA LEU A 14 4.80 2.11 14.55
C LEU A 14 5.27 0.92 15.39
N PHE A 15 4.51 -0.17 15.42
CA PHE A 15 4.91 -1.39 16.13
C PHE A 15 6.21 -1.98 15.59
N LEU A 16 6.34 -2.08 14.26
CA LEU A 16 7.57 -2.57 13.61
C LEU A 16 8.75 -1.61 13.86
N LEU A 17 8.52 -0.31 13.78
CA LEU A 17 9.53 0.71 14.04
C LEU A 17 10.05 0.60 15.50
N LEU A 18 9.16 0.45 16.48
CA LEU A 18 9.53 0.17 17.87
C LEU A 18 10.35 -1.12 18.01
N ALA A 19 9.97 -2.19 17.30
CA ALA A 19 10.73 -3.43 17.29
C ALA A 19 12.16 -3.22 16.74
N GLY A 20 12.32 -2.39 15.70
CA GLY A 20 13.64 -2.01 15.18
C GLY A 20 14.51 -1.30 16.22
N PHE A 21 13.94 -0.36 16.99
CA PHE A 21 14.66 0.28 18.10
C PHE A 21 15.06 -0.69 19.20
N ILE A 22 14.23 -1.67 19.52
CA ILE A 22 14.52 -2.66 20.57
C ILE A 22 15.58 -3.67 20.11
N MET A 23 15.50 -4.12 18.86
CA MET A 23 16.43 -5.11 18.29
C MET A 23 17.76 -4.49 17.88
N THR A 24 17.83 -3.16 17.68
CA THR A 24 18.99 -2.43 17.15
C THR A 24 19.39 -2.83 15.73
N ASP A 25 18.52 -3.56 15.03
CA ASP A 25 18.71 -4.00 13.63
C ASP A 25 17.77 -3.23 12.70
N PHE A 26 18.14 -1.97 12.43
CA PHE A 26 17.35 -1.06 11.62
C PHE A 26 17.31 -1.47 10.14
N ASP A 27 18.37 -2.13 9.65
CA ASP A 27 18.45 -2.58 8.26
C ASP A 27 17.44 -3.70 7.97
N LEU A 28 17.38 -4.71 8.85
CA LEU A 28 16.42 -5.81 8.71
C LEU A 28 14.97 -5.31 8.78
N ILE A 29 14.65 -4.48 9.78
CA ILE A 29 13.28 -3.96 9.94
C ILE A 29 12.91 -2.98 8.83
N GLY A 30 13.85 -2.13 8.40
CA GLY A 30 13.69 -1.24 7.25
C GLY A 30 13.37 -2.01 5.97
N LYS A 31 14.08 -3.11 5.69
CA LYS A 31 13.80 -4.01 4.54
C LYS A 31 12.44 -4.67 4.63
N ILE A 32 11.99 -5.10 5.81
CA ILE A 32 10.65 -5.69 6.01
C ILE A 32 9.57 -4.64 5.71
N LEU A 33 9.68 -3.44 6.30
CA LEU A 33 8.73 -2.35 6.07
C LEU A 33 8.69 -1.95 4.59
N LEU A 34 9.85 -1.85 3.94
CA LEU A 34 9.97 -1.56 2.52
C LEU A 34 9.29 -2.64 1.66
N GLY A 35 9.55 -3.93 1.95
CA GLY A 35 8.94 -5.04 1.24
C GLY A 35 7.41 -5.02 1.33
N ILE A 36 6.85 -4.84 2.53
CA ILE A 36 5.40 -4.72 2.75
C ILE A 36 4.83 -3.53 1.95
N GLY A 37 5.51 -2.38 2.02
CA GLY A 37 5.12 -1.16 1.32
C GLY A 37 5.11 -1.32 -0.20
N ILE A 38 6.18 -1.88 -0.77
CA ILE A 38 6.30 -2.13 -2.22
C ILE A 38 5.22 -3.10 -2.69
N VAL A 39 5.03 -4.24 -2.01
CA VAL A 39 3.99 -5.21 -2.37
C VAL A 39 2.61 -4.55 -2.36
N SER A 40 2.33 -3.72 -1.36
CA SER A 40 1.07 -2.99 -1.26
C SER A 40 0.86 -1.98 -2.38
N ILE A 41 1.90 -1.22 -2.77
CA ILE A 41 1.84 -0.33 -3.94
C ILE A 41 1.66 -1.11 -5.23
N VAL A 42 2.35 -2.23 -5.42
CA VAL A 42 2.20 -3.05 -6.64
C VAL A 42 0.76 -3.52 -6.78
N ILE A 43 0.14 -3.99 -5.70
CA ILE A 43 -1.28 -4.37 -5.73
C ILE A 43 -2.16 -3.16 -6.06
N SER A 44 -1.92 -2.00 -5.45
CA SER A 44 -2.67 -0.78 -5.76
C SER A 44 -2.55 -0.40 -7.25
N ALA A 45 -1.33 -0.43 -7.78
CA ALA A 45 -1.02 -0.11 -9.16
C ALA A 45 -1.73 -1.05 -10.15
N LEU A 46 -1.70 -2.36 -9.90
CA LEU A 46 -2.40 -3.35 -10.73
C LEU A 46 -3.91 -3.07 -10.83
N PHE A 47 -4.54 -2.68 -9.73
CA PHE A 47 -5.98 -2.39 -9.69
C PHE A 47 -6.33 -0.96 -10.13
N SER A 48 -5.34 -0.08 -10.29
CA SER A 48 -5.54 1.32 -10.73
C SER A 48 -5.77 1.48 -12.22
N GLY A 49 -5.32 0.53 -13.03
CA GLY A 49 -5.29 0.65 -14.49
C GLY A 49 -4.11 1.46 -15.03
N VAL A 50 -3.08 1.77 -14.21
CA VAL A 50 -1.88 2.52 -14.64
C VAL A 50 -1.11 1.81 -15.78
N PHE A 51 -1.28 0.50 -15.92
CA PHE A 51 -0.67 -0.31 -16.98
C PHE A 51 -1.53 -0.46 -18.23
N LEU A 52 -2.73 0.13 -18.25
CA LEU A 52 -3.69 0.01 -19.36
C LEU A 52 -3.70 1.29 -20.19
N SER A 53 -3.99 1.15 -21.49
CA SER A 53 -4.22 2.27 -22.39
C SER A 53 -5.61 2.89 -22.20
N GLY A 54 -5.76 4.15 -22.64
CA GLY A 54 -7.05 4.85 -22.57
C GLY A 54 -8.23 4.09 -23.21
N PRO A 55 -8.09 3.49 -24.41
CA PRO A 55 -9.13 2.63 -24.99
C PRO A 55 -9.48 1.42 -24.12
N GLU A 56 -8.51 0.73 -23.54
CA GLU A 56 -8.73 -0.42 -22.66
C GLU A 56 -9.48 -0.02 -21.38
N ILE A 57 -9.14 1.13 -20.79
CA ILE A 57 -9.85 1.67 -19.62
C ILE A 57 -11.31 1.97 -19.96
N ARG A 58 -11.60 2.53 -21.15
CA ARG A 58 -12.99 2.79 -21.59
C ARG A 58 -13.73 1.49 -21.87
N ALA A 59 -13.11 0.52 -22.52
CA ALA A 59 -13.71 -0.78 -22.78
C ALA A 59 -14.09 -1.47 -21.46
N ASN A 60 -13.15 -1.55 -20.50
CA ASN A 60 -13.41 -2.09 -19.16
C ASN A 60 -14.50 -1.32 -18.43
N TYR A 61 -14.58 0.00 -18.58
CA TYR A 61 -15.65 0.77 -17.96
C TYR A 61 -17.05 0.36 -18.45
N HIS A 62 -17.18 0.09 -19.76
CA HIS A 62 -18.47 -0.25 -20.34
C HIS A 62 -18.89 -1.71 -20.10
N THR A 63 -17.94 -2.62 -19.89
CA THR A 63 -18.22 -4.05 -19.66
C THR A 63 -18.27 -4.43 -18.19
N GLU A 64 -17.59 -3.70 -17.31
CA GLU A 64 -17.55 -3.97 -15.87
C GLU A 64 -18.86 -3.56 -15.17
N THR A 65 -19.32 -4.39 -14.24
CA THR A 65 -20.47 -4.04 -13.40
C THR A 65 -20.13 -2.94 -12.40
N LYS A 66 -21.14 -2.21 -11.90
CA LYS A 66 -20.91 -1.18 -10.87
C LYS A 66 -20.30 -1.75 -9.59
N ASP A 67 -20.68 -2.99 -9.23
CA ASP A 67 -20.18 -3.66 -8.02
C ASP A 67 -18.72 -4.08 -8.17
N ASP A 68 -18.35 -4.68 -9.30
CA ASP A 68 -16.96 -5.07 -9.59
C ASP A 68 -16.05 -3.84 -9.66
N ARG A 69 -16.54 -2.76 -10.27
CA ARG A 69 -15.85 -1.47 -10.28
C ARG A 69 -15.61 -0.94 -8.87
N HIS A 70 -16.64 -1.00 -8.03
CA HIS A 70 -16.54 -0.54 -6.65
C HIS A 70 -15.52 -1.37 -5.86
N LYS A 71 -15.52 -2.70 -6.04
CA LYS A 71 -14.53 -3.61 -5.45
C LYS A 71 -13.12 -3.29 -5.93
N ARG A 72 -12.90 -3.14 -7.24
CA ARG A 72 -11.58 -2.80 -7.81
C ARG A 72 -11.04 -1.50 -7.22
N VAL A 73 -11.84 -0.43 -7.23
CA VAL A 73 -11.44 0.87 -6.68
C VAL A 73 -11.20 0.78 -5.18
N THR A 74 -12.01 0.02 -4.45
CA THR A 74 -11.82 -0.21 -3.01
C THR A 74 -10.48 -0.90 -2.75
N ILE A 75 -10.17 -2.00 -3.44
CA ILE A 75 -8.89 -2.71 -3.30
C ILE A 75 -7.72 -1.79 -3.64
N MET A 76 -7.78 -1.08 -4.78
CA MET A 76 -6.76 -0.10 -5.19
C MET A 76 -6.50 0.92 -4.08
N THR A 77 -7.56 1.55 -3.57
CA THR A 77 -7.42 2.67 -2.64
C THR A 77 -6.97 2.19 -1.26
N LEU A 78 -7.51 1.07 -0.77
CA LEU A 78 -7.14 0.52 0.54
C LEU A 78 -5.69 0.05 0.56
N THR A 79 -5.23 -0.66 -0.47
CA THR A 79 -3.83 -1.13 -0.56
C THR A 79 -2.84 0.01 -0.78
N GLY A 80 -3.23 1.02 -1.58
CA GLY A 80 -2.40 2.21 -1.79
C GLY A 80 -2.21 3.01 -0.50
N VAL A 81 -3.30 3.27 0.24
CA VAL A 81 -3.22 3.97 1.52
C VAL A 81 -2.52 3.14 2.59
N PHE A 82 -2.70 1.82 2.58
CA PHE A 82 -1.97 0.92 3.47
C PHE A 82 -0.46 0.96 3.22
N ALA A 83 0.00 1.21 2.00
CA ALA A 83 1.43 1.27 1.71
C ALA A 83 2.13 2.51 2.31
N VAL A 84 1.40 3.63 2.46
CA VAL A 84 2.00 4.94 2.79
C VAL A 84 2.74 4.93 4.14
N PRO A 85 2.15 4.47 5.27
CA PRO A 85 2.85 4.50 6.55
C PRO A 85 4.08 3.56 6.59
N GLN A 86 4.04 2.45 5.85
CA GLN A 86 5.08 1.42 5.83
C GLN A 86 6.28 1.92 5.05
N LEU A 87 6.04 2.51 3.87
CA LEU A 87 7.10 3.16 3.09
C LEU A 87 7.67 4.37 3.81
N GLY A 88 6.83 5.16 4.49
CA GLY A 88 7.28 6.27 5.33
C GLY A 88 8.19 5.80 6.47
N ALA A 89 7.79 4.76 7.20
CA ALA A 89 8.58 4.20 8.28
C ALA A 89 9.89 3.55 7.78
N ALA A 90 9.85 2.83 6.65
CA ALA A 90 11.05 2.29 6.01
C ALA A 90 12.04 3.39 5.64
N LEU A 91 11.55 4.47 5.01
CA LEU A 91 12.37 5.62 4.63
C LEU A 91 13.02 6.29 5.85
N LEU A 92 12.28 6.44 6.95
CA LEU A 92 12.82 6.97 8.21
C LEU A 92 13.96 6.10 8.72
N LEU A 93 13.80 4.78 8.76
CA LEU A 93 14.85 3.87 9.25
C LEU A 93 16.09 3.82 8.34
N PHE A 94 15.94 3.99 7.03
CA PHE A 94 17.10 4.01 6.11
C PHE A 94 17.90 5.33 6.13
N ILE A 95 17.31 6.42 6.64
CA ILE A 95 18.00 7.71 6.76
C ILE A 95 18.78 7.82 8.09
N MET A 96 18.40 7.05 9.11
CA MET A 96 19.04 7.01 10.43
C MET A 96 20.30 6.14 10.42
#